data_AF-A0A519Z7Q6-F1
#
_entry.id   AF-A0A519Z7Q6-F1
#
_cell.length_a   1.000
_cell.length_b   1.000
_cell.length_c   1.000
_cell.angle_alpha   90.00
_cell.angle_beta   90.00
_cell.angle_gamma   90.00
#
_symmetry.space_group_name_H-M   'P 1'
#
loop_
_entity.id
_entity.type
_entity.pdbx_description
1 polymer ?
#
loop_
_entity_poly.entity_id
_entity_poly.type
_entity_poly.pdbx_seq_one_letter_code
_entity_poly.pdbx_strand_id
1 'polypeptide(L)'
;MNALASLRPLPVALTLLLSPALAWAQSGAYTVQGRLGNKLPAKAYLRYPVGNDVKLDSTEVKNGTFAFKGTVADPTVATLF
;
A
#
# COMPACT_ATOMS: atom_id res chain seq x y z
N MET A 1 48.89 14.95 22.91
CA MET A 1 47.46 14.72 23.20
C MET A 1 46.67 15.22 22.01
N ASN A 2 46.05 14.31 21.26
CA ASN A 2 44.89 14.49 20.38
C ASN A 2 44.83 13.23 19.51
N ALA A 3 44.51 12.12 20.17
CA ALA A 3 44.08 10.93 19.48
C ALA A 3 42.76 11.29 18.80
N LEU A 4 42.86 11.59 17.51
CA LEU A 4 41.90 11.28 16.46
C LEU A 4 40.47 11.09 17.00
N ALA A 5 39.74 12.20 17.04
CA ALA A 5 38.29 12.23 17.13
C ALA A 5 37.64 11.62 15.88
N SER A 6 38.00 10.39 15.51
CA SER A 6 37.49 9.69 14.32
C SER A 6 36.75 8.39 14.64
N LEU A 7 36.37 8.19 15.91
CA LEU A 7 35.25 7.31 16.27
C LEU A 7 33.98 7.86 15.59
N ARG A 8 33.21 7.19 14.74
CA ARG A 8 33.10 5.79 14.31
C ARG A 8 32.29 5.82 13.00
N PRO A 9 32.83 5.55 11.80
CA PRO A 9 31.98 5.34 10.61
C PRO A 9 31.33 3.95 10.60
N LEU A 10 31.80 3.03 11.44
CA LEU A 10 31.32 1.64 11.52
C LEU A 10 29.79 1.50 11.66
N PRO A 11 29.07 2.24 12.54
CA PRO A 11 27.61 2.12 12.63
C PRO A 11 26.89 2.68 11.40
N VAL A 12 27.45 3.70 10.73
CA VAL A 12 26.88 4.31 9.51
C VAL A 12 27.04 3.40 8.30
N ALA A 13 28.22 2.79 8.16
CA ALA A 13 28.47 1.81 7.11
C ALA A 13 27.56 0.58 7.29
N LEU A 14 27.43 0.06 8.51
CA LEU A 14 26.56 -1.08 8.79
C LEU A 14 25.08 -0.77 8.50
N THR A 15 24.60 0.44 8.83
CA THR A 15 23.24 0.88 8.51
C THR A 15 23.01 1.05 7.00
N LEU A 16 23.99 1.54 6.23
CA LEU A 16 23.88 1.57 4.76
C LEU A 16 23.86 0.17 4.15
N LEU A 17 24.70 -0.75 4.63
CA LEU A 17 24.72 -2.14 4.16
C LEU A 17 23.41 -2.90 4.44
N LEU A 18 22.71 -2.56 5.53
CA LEU A 18 21.43 -3.15 5.90
C LEU A 18 20.22 -2.42 5.30
N SER A 19 20.42 -1.26 4.64
CA SER A 19 19.34 -0.45 4.09
C SER A 19 18.47 -1.15 3.02
N PRO A 20 18.98 -2.03 2.13
CA PRO A 20 18.14 -2.70 1.14
C PRO A 20 17.13 -3.68 1.77
N ALA A 21 17.44 -4.23 2.95
CA ALA A 21 16.52 -5.11 3.68
C ALA A 21 15.30 -4.35 4.24
N LEU A 22 15.40 -3.01 4.34
CA LEU A 22 14.30 -2.14 4.75
C LEU A 22 13.42 -1.72 3.56
N ALA A 23 13.84 -1.98 2.31
CA ALA A 23 13.11 -1.61 1.10
C ALA A 23 11.88 -2.50 0.82
N TRP A 24 11.68 -3.59 1.57
CA TRP A 24 10.55 -4.51 1.39
C TRP A 24 9.19 -3.98 1.87
N ALA A 25 9.14 -2.78 2.47
CA ALA A 25 7.89 -2.14 2.90
C ALA A 25 7.04 -1.58 1.74
N GLN A 26 7.55 -1.57 0.51
CA GLN A 26 6.86 -0.98 -0.65
C GLN A 26 5.86 -1.95 -1.31
N SER A 27 5.15 -2.75 -0.51
CA SER A 27 4.33 -3.89 -0.96
C SER A 27 3.01 -3.53 -1.67
N GLY A 28 2.87 -2.28 -2.13
CA GLY A 28 1.69 -1.77 -2.84
C GLY A 28 0.36 -1.99 -2.11
N ALA A 29 0.39 -2.06 -0.77
CA ALA A 29 -0.82 -2.21 0.02
C ALA A 29 -1.72 -0.98 -0.13
N TYR A 30 -3.00 -1.20 -0.40
CA TYR A 30 -3.97 -0.13 -0.58
C TYR A 30 -5.19 -0.34 0.31
N THR A 31 -5.87 0.78 0.59
CA THR A 31 -7.18 0.80 1.22
C THR A 31 -8.01 1.88 0.53
N VAL A 32 -9.12 1.48 -0.09
CA VAL A 32 -10.09 2.39 -0.72
C VAL A 32 -11.35 2.37 0.13
N GLN A 33 -11.76 3.54 0.63
CA GLN A 33 -12.95 3.68 1.46
C GLN A 33 -13.84 4.76 0.86
N GLY A 34 -15.16 4.56 0.98
CA GLY A 34 -16.13 5.54 0.53
C GLY A 34 -17.40 5.52 1.35
N ARG A 35 -18.13 6.64 1.28
CA ARG A 35 -19.42 6.81 1.91
C ARG A 35 -20.43 7.31 0.88
N LEU A 36 -21.51 6.56 0.74
CA LEU A 36 -22.67 6.89 -0.07
C LEU A 36 -23.72 7.58 0.81
N GLY A 37 -24.42 8.56 0.24
CA GLY A 37 -25.57 9.18 0.92
C GLY A 37 -26.76 8.22 1.07
N ASN A 38 -26.87 7.24 0.17
CA ASN A 38 -27.90 6.21 0.21
C ASN A 38 -27.48 5.06 1.14
N LYS A 39 -28.38 4.68 2.06
CA LYS A 39 -28.16 3.61 3.06
C LYS A 39 -28.80 2.27 2.68
N LEU A 40 -29.42 2.19 1.50
CA LEU A 40 -29.96 0.94 1.01
C LEU A 40 -28.85 -0.11 0.83
N PRO A 41 -29.14 -1.41 1.02
CA PRO A 41 -28.18 -2.46 0.75
C PRO A 41 -27.73 -2.39 -0.71
N ALA A 42 -26.45 -2.20 -0.91
CA ALA A 42 -25.83 -2.14 -2.23
C ALA A 42 -24.49 -2.87 -2.20
N LYS A 43 -23.92 -3.12 -3.38
CA LYS A 43 -22.55 -3.62 -3.53
C LYS A 43 -21.73 -2.56 -4.24
N ALA A 44 -20.55 -2.29 -3.71
CA ALA A 44 -19.53 -1.51 -4.40
C ALA A 44 -18.63 -2.49 -5.17
N TYR A 45 -18.12 -2.06 -6.32
CA TYR A 45 -17.23 -2.85 -7.15
C TYR A 45 -15.95 -2.09 -7.48
N LEU A 46 -14.81 -2.78 -7.43
CA LEU A 46 -13.51 -2.21 -7.78
C LEU A 46 -12.91 -3.00 -8.94
N ARG A 47 -12.71 -2.32 -10.07
CA ARG A 47 -12.11 -2.90 -11.28
C ARG A 47 -10.69 -2.38 -11.46
N TYR A 48 -9.72 -3.26 -11.65
CA TYR A 48 -8.31 -2.88 -11.85
C TYR A 48 -7.55 -3.96 -12.62
N PRO A 49 -6.51 -3.58 -13.39
CA PRO A 49 -5.70 -4.55 -14.13
C PRO A 49 -4.69 -5.23 -13.20
N VAL A 50 -4.43 -6.51 -13.47
CA VAL A 50 -3.43 -7.34 -12.80
C VAL A 50 -2.68 -8.13 -13.88
N GLY A 51 -1.48 -7.68 -14.24
CA GLY A 51 -0.75 -8.23 -15.39
C GLY A 51 -1.54 -8.01 -16.69
N ASN A 52 -1.85 -9.10 -17.40
CA ASN A 52 -2.64 -9.09 -18.63
C ASN A 52 -4.15 -9.24 -18.39
N ASP A 53 -4.57 -9.47 -17.14
CA ASP A 53 -5.96 -9.69 -16.77
C ASP A 53 -6.58 -8.47 -16.10
N VAL A 54 -7.90 -8.51 -15.96
CA VAL A 54 -8.66 -7.51 -15.19
C VAL A 54 -9.36 -8.18 -14.04
N LYS A 55 -9.12 -7.67 -12.83
CA LYS A 55 -9.77 -8.10 -11.60
C LYS A 55 -10.97 -7.20 -11.30
N LEU A 56 -12.04 -7.82 -10.81
CA LEU A 56 -13.27 -7.17 -10.35
C LEU A 56 -13.61 -7.65 -8.95
N ASP A 57 -13.28 -6.84 -7.94
CA ASP A 57 -13.63 -7.10 -6.55
C ASP A 57 -14.98 -6.51 -6.20
N SER A 58 -15.62 -7.05 -5.16
CA SER A 58 -16.89 -6.52 -4.64
C SER A 58 -16.91 -6.51 -3.12
N THR A 59 -17.65 -5.58 -2.55
CA THR A 59 -17.90 -5.49 -1.11
C THR A 59 -19.31 -4.97 -0.85
N GLU A 60 -19.90 -5.35 0.27
CA GLU A 60 -21.20 -4.85 0.68
C GLU A 60 -21.08 -3.41 1.20
N VAL A 61 -22.03 -2.57 0.80
CA VAL A 61 -22.21 -1.23 1.36
C VAL A 61 -23.05 -1.38 2.62
N LYS A 62 -22.41 -1.28 3.79
CA LYS A 62 -23.09 -1.37 5.09
C LYS A 62 -23.28 0.04 5.65
N ASN A 63 -24.54 0.41 5.91
CA ASN A 63 -24.91 1.75 6.41
C ASN A 63 -24.32 2.89 5.55
N GLY A 64 -24.33 2.71 4.23
CA GLY A 64 -23.75 3.66 3.29
C GLY A 64 -22.21 3.70 3.25
N THR A 65 -21.50 2.77 3.91
CA THR A 65 -20.03 2.73 3.91
C THR A 65 -19.49 1.45 3.31
N PHE A 66 -18.36 1.53 2.61
CA PHE A 66 -17.66 0.39 2.06
C PHE A 66 -16.13 0.57 2.16
N ALA A 67 -15.42 -0.55 2.13
CA ALA A 67 -13.97 -0.58 2.13
C ALA A 67 -13.43 -1.73 1.28
N PHE A 68 -12.44 -1.44 0.44
CA PHE A 68 -11.60 -2.40 -0.25
C PHE A 68 -10.19 -2.35 0.35
N LYS A 69 -9.58 -3.52 0.55
CA LYS A 69 -8.19 -3.64 0.97
C LYS A 69 -7.52 -4.70 0.13
N GLY A 70 -6.27 -4.46 -0.25
CA GLY A 70 -5.50 -5.40 -1.04
C GLY A 70 -4.08 -4.93 -1.23
N THR A 71 -3.37 -5.60 -2.12
CA THR A 71 -2.01 -5.27 -2.54
C THR A 71 -1.95 -5.29 -4.07
N VAL A 72 -1.15 -4.40 -4.64
CA VAL A 72 -0.81 -4.38 -6.07
C VAL A 72 0.70 -4.46 -6.23
N ALA A 73 1.18 -5.10 -7.29
CA ALA A 73 2.61 -5.19 -7.55
C ALA A 73 3.20 -3.81 -7.94
N ASP A 74 2.44 -3.04 -8.72
CA ASP A 74 2.84 -1.74 -9.26
C ASP A 74 1.69 -0.73 -9.14
N PRO A 75 1.98 0.59 -9.14
CA PRO A 75 0.95 1.61 -9.23
C PRO A 75 0.04 1.38 -10.45
N THR A 76 -1.26 1.30 -10.20
CA THR A 76 -2.25 0.94 -11.23
C THR A 76 -3.48 1.83 -11.18
N VAL A 77 -4.13 1.99 -12.32
CA VAL A 77 -5.40 2.72 -12.42
C VAL A 77 -6.55 1.77 -12.08
N ALA A 78 -7.40 2.18 -11.15
CA ALA A 78 -8.61 1.45 -10.78
C ALA A 78 -9.86 2.30 -11.06
N THR A 79 -10.98 1.61 -11.34
CA THR A 79 -12.30 2.23 -11.49
C THR A 79 -13.24 1.69 -10.42
N LEU A 80 -13.94 2.59 -9.75
CA LEU A 80 -14.90 2.29 -8.70
C LEU A 80 -16.33 2.47 -9.22
N PHE A 81 -17.20 1.49 -8.95
CA PHE A 81 -18.62 1.50 -9.30
C PHE A 81 -19.50 1.26 -8.08
#